data_AF-A0A0Q7C749-F1
#
_entry.id   AF-A0A0Q7C749-F1
#
_cell.length_a   1.000
_cell.length_b   1.000
_cell.length_c   1.000
_cell.angle_alpha   90.00
_cell.angle_beta   90.00
_cell.angle_gamma   90.00
#
_symmetry.space_group_name_H-M   'P 1'
#
loop_
_entity.id
_entity.type
_entity.pdbx_description
1 polymer ?
#
loop_
_entity_poly.entity_id
_entity_poly.type
_entity_poly.pdbx_seq_one_letter_code
_entity_poly.pdbx_strand_id
1 'polypeptide(L)'
;MTQSSTKPVNAVSPDELQDQGWKPRTLPGFAGLIGPLWTRKEGADWSYGIIAGHEHLNPAGVVHGGLLMSLIDHAMSSVAWESIGRIPCVTVQMDTRFMSAAREHQFLMATARVARATSTLVFTNGQISVDGEEILSASAVLKALGKPS
;
A
#
# COMPACT_ATOMS: atom_id res chain seq x y z
N MET A 1 33.15 -6.73 22.33
CA MET A 1 33.11 -6.17 20.97
C MET A 1 31.67 -5.76 20.69
N THR A 2 31.34 -4.50 20.96
CA THR A 2 30.04 -3.90 20.68
C THR A 2 30.00 -3.57 19.19
N GLN A 3 29.23 -4.33 18.40
CA GLN A 3 28.93 -3.96 17.03
C GLN A 3 28.07 -2.69 17.06
N SER A 4 28.68 -1.58 16.66
CA SER A 4 27.99 -0.34 16.34
C SER A 4 27.16 -0.58 15.09
N SER A 5 25.86 -0.83 15.24
CA SER A 5 24.92 -0.91 14.14
C SER A 5 24.72 0.50 13.57
N THR A 6 25.44 0.81 12.50
CA THR A 6 25.20 2.01 11.70
C THR A 6 23.84 1.87 11.03
N LYS A 7 22.89 2.75 11.41
CA LYS A 7 21.58 2.89 10.74
C LYS A 7 21.81 2.94 9.21
N PRO A 8 21.11 2.14 8.40
CA PRO A 8 21.19 2.27 6.94
C PRO A 8 20.83 3.70 6.55
N VAL A 9 21.57 4.26 5.58
CA VAL A 9 21.52 5.69 5.22
C VAL A 9 20.12 6.18 4.81
N ASN A 10 19.19 5.27 4.47
CA ASN A 10 17.81 5.58 4.05
C ASN A 10 16.72 4.81 4.86
N ALA A 11 17.02 4.35 6.07
CA ALA A 11 16.04 3.65 6.89
C ALA A 11 15.09 4.65 7.59
N VAL A 12 13.82 4.69 7.18
CA VAL A 12 12.81 5.46 7.92
C VAL A 12 12.61 4.83 9.28
N SER A 13 12.53 5.63 10.35
CA SER A 13 12.18 5.08 11.66
C SER A 13 10.66 5.09 11.89
N PRO A 14 10.14 4.12 12.66
CA PRO A 14 8.74 4.15 13.11
C PRO A 14 8.37 5.45 13.84
N ASP A 15 9.29 6.04 14.60
CA ASP A 15 9.05 7.28 15.34
C ASP A 15 8.91 8.48 14.38
N GLU A 16 9.77 8.59 13.36
CA GLU A 16 9.65 9.60 12.30
C GLU A 16 8.30 9.51 11.57
N LEU A 17 7.81 8.30 11.30
CA LEU A 17 6.50 8.11 10.69
C LEU A 17 5.37 8.56 11.62
N GLN A 18 5.46 8.26 12.92
CA GLN A 18 4.46 8.69 13.90
C GLN A 18 4.40 10.21 14.03
N ASP A 19 5.55 10.88 14.05
CA ASP A 19 5.64 12.34 14.05
C ASP A 19 5.02 12.96 12.79
N GLN A 20 5.08 12.24 11.66
CA GLN A 20 4.41 12.58 10.41
C GLN A 20 2.92 12.17 10.36
N GLY A 21 2.35 11.71 11.49
CA GLY A 21 0.94 11.37 11.64
C GLY A 21 0.55 9.97 11.16
N TRP A 22 1.52 9.11 10.80
CA TRP A 22 1.24 7.73 10.45
C TRP A 22 0.97 6.88 11.69
N LYS A 23 0.06 5.92 11.55
CA LYS A 23 -0.32 5.00 12.63
C LYS A 23 -0.16 3.56 12.16
N PRO A 24 0.63 2.73 12.87
CA PRO A 24 0.75 1.32 12.54
C PRO A 24 -0.55 0.58 12.91
N ARG A 25 -0.91 -0.39 12.08
CA ARG A 25 -2.07 -1.25 12.26
C ARG A 25 -1.68 -2.68 11.95
N THR A 26 -1.88 -3.55 12.92
CA THR A 26 -1.85 -4.99 12.70
C THR A 26 -3.26 -5.43 12.34
N LEU A 27 -3.43 -5.96 11.13
CA LEU A 27 -4.69 -6.50 10.64
C LEU A 27 -4.66 -8.03 10.72
N PRO A 28 -5.80 -8.71 10.89
CA PRO A 28 -5.85 -10.16 10.79
C PRO A 28 -5.69 -10.64 9.33
N GLY A 29 -5.42 -11.93 9.15
CA GLY A 29 -5.37 -12.57 7.84
C GLY A 29 -4.17 -12.12 6.99
N PHE A 30 -4.32 -12.11 5.67
CA PHE A 30 -3.23 -11.85 4.73
C PHE A 30 -2.56 -10.49 4.94
N ALA A 31 -3.32 -9.45 5.24
CA ALA A 31 -2.78 -8.12 5.53
C ALA A 31 -1.88 -8.09 6.78
N GLY A 32 -2.10 -8.99 7.73
CA GLY A 32 -1.22 -9.19 8.88
C GLY A 32 0.08 -9.90 8.56
N LEU A 33 0.08 -10.78 7.54
CA LEU A 33 1.27 -11.52 7.10
C LEU A 33 2.27 -10.62 6.36
N ILE A 34 1.78 -9.56 5.71
CA ILE A 34 2.59 -8.59 4.95
C ILE A 34 2.84 -7.28 5.71
N GLY A 35 2.26 -7.16 6.91
CA GLY A 35 2.28 -5.95 7.71
C GLY A 35 3.54 -5.80 8.58
N PRO A 36 3.56 -4.83 9.51
CA PRO A 36 2.43 -3.96 9.87
C PRO A 36 2.11 -2.93 8.79
N LEU A 37 0.81 -2.67 8.60
CA LEU A 37 0.34 -1.65 7.69
C LEU A 37 0.31 -0.29 8.40
N TRP A 38 0.94 0.71 7.82
CA TRP A 38 0.88 2.09 8.27
C TRP A 38 -0.26 2.81 7.56
N THR A 39 -0.98 3.65 8.30
CA THR A 39 -2.10 4.42 7.77
C THR A 39 -1.98 5.89 8.15
N ARG A 40 -2.29 6.79 7.22
CA ARG A 40 -2.40 8.22 7.48
C ARG A 40 -3.64 8.75 6.78
N LYS A 41 -4.40 9.59 7.47
CA LYS A 41 -5.62 10.20 6.92
C LYS A 41 -5.22 11.41 6.07
N GLU A 42 -5.76 11.52 4.87
CA GLU A 42 -5.52 12.60 3.91
C GLU A 42 -6.85 13.27 3.56
N GLY A 43 -7.31 14.20 4.40
CA GLY A 43 -8.64 14.80 4.22
C GLY A 43 -9.76 13.75 4.35
N ALA A 44 -10.46 13.46 3.25
CA ALA A 44 -11.48 12.42 3.17
C ALA A 44 -10.90 11.02 2.87
N ASP A 45 -9.69 10.96 2.32
CA ASP A 45 -9.03 9.75 1.85
C ASP A 45 -7.99 9.24 2.85
N TRP A 46 -7.30 8.17 2.47
CA TRP A 46 -6.26 7.52 3.26
C TRP A 46 -5.04 7.20 2.40
N SER A 47 -3.87 7.40 2.99
CA SER A 47 -2.61 6.84 2.52
C SER A 47 -2.24 5.62 3.35
N TYR A 48 -1.60 4.66 2.69
CA TYR A 48 -1.18 3.40 3.28
C TYR A 48 0.30 3.21 3.08
N GLY A 49 0.96 2.41 3.92
CA GLY A 49 2.35 2.07 3.65
C GLY A 49 2.89 0.93 4.47
N ILE A 50 4.06 0.44 4.07
CA ILE A 50 4.78 -0.65 4.74
C ILE A 50 6.26 -0.24 4.81
N ILE A 51 6.88 -0.44 5.97
CA ILE A 51 8.35 -0.41 6.06
C ILE A 51 8.82 -1.78 5.57
N ALA A 52 9.63 -1.81 4.51
CA ALA A 52 10.16 -3.05 3.96
C ALA A 52 11.10 -3.75 4.97
N GLY A 53 10.74 -4.96 5.41
CA GLY A 53 11.59 -5.82 6.23
C GLY A 53 12.31 -6.88 5.40
N HIS A 54 13.16 -7.67 6.05
CA HIS A 54 13.87 -8.79 5.42
C HIS A 54 12.91 -9.84 4.81
N GLU A 55 11.80 -10.10 5.52
CA GLU A 55 10.72 -11.02 5.14
C GLU A 55 9.98 -10.59 3.85
N HIS A 56 10.13 -9.33 3.45
CA HIS A 56 9.49 -8.74 2.29
C HIS A 56 10.34 -8.84 1.02
N LEU A 57 11.56 -9.34 1.11
CA LEU A 57 12.50 -9.42 -0.01
C LEU A 57 12.27 -10.67 -0.87
N ASN A 58 12.59 -10.54 -2.15
CA ASN A 58 12.72 -11.67 -3.06
C ASN A 58 14.17 -12.22 -3.05
N PRO A 59 14.45 -13.36 -3.73
CA PRO A 59 15.80 -13.92 -3.78
C PRO A 59 16.90 -13.01 -4.35
N ALA A 60 16.53 -11.93 -5.05
CA ALA A 60 17.48 -10.93 -5.57
C ALA A 60 17.79 -9.81 -4.55
N GLY A 61 17.24 -9.87 -3.32
CA GLY A 61 17.51 -8.90 -2.25
C GLY A 61 16.79 -7.57 -2.40
N VAL A 62 15.72 -7.52 -3.21
CA VAL A 62 14.83 -6.35 -3.36
C VAL A 62 13.41 -6.72 -2.96
N VAL A 63 12.57 -5.73 -2.66
CA VAL A 63 11.18 -5.95 -2.25
C VAL A 63 10.44 -6.78 -3.30
N HIS A 64 9.77 -7.85 -2.87
CA HIS A 64 9.02 -8.73 -3.74
C HIS A 64 7.86 -7.99 -4.41
N GLY A 65 7.70 -8.12 -5.73
CA GLY A 65 6.64 -7.43 -6.47
C GLY A 65 5.23 -7.77 -5.98
N GLY A 66 5.03 -9.01 -5.49
CA GLY A 66 3.79 -9.43 -4.84
C GLY A 66 3.44 -8.64 -3.57
N LEU A 67 4.42 -8.16 -2.80
CA LEU A 67 4.16 -7.25 -1.67
C LEU A 67 3.62 -5.92 -2.17
N LEU A 68 4.30 -5.33 -3.16
CA LEU A 68 3.92 -4.04 -3.75
C LEU A 68 2.51 -4.12 -4.35
N MET A 69 2.22 -5.19 -5.09
CA MET A 69 0.87 -5.48 -5.61
C MET A 69 -0.16 -5.62 -4.49
N SER A 70 0.16 -6.32 -3.40
CA SER A 70 -0.77 -6.50 -2.28
C SER A 70 -1.06 -5.17 -1.57
N LEU A 71 -0.03 -4.34 -1.39
CA LEU A 71 -0.17 -3.03 -0.77
C LEU A 71 -1.01 -2.08 -1.64
N ILE A 72 -0.75 -2.03 -2.95
CA ILE A 72 -1.51 -1.13 -3.83
C ILE A 72 -2.95 -1.60 -4.04
N ASP A 73 -3.19 -2.92 -4.08
CA ASP A 73 -4.53 -3.50 -4.10
C ASP A 73 -5.33 -3.11 -2.85
N HIS A 74 -4.69 -3.12 -1.67
CA HIS A 74 -5.32 -2.67 -0.43
C HIS A 74 -5.73 -1.19 -0.49
N ALA A 75 -4.85 -0.31 -0.98
CA ALA A 75 -5.14 1.11 -1.11
C ALA A 75 -6.27 1.37 -2.12
N MET A 76 -6.22 0.72 -3.30
CA MET A 76 -7.27 0.83 -4.33
C MET A 76 -8.61 0.26 -3.87
N SER A 77 -8.60 -0.88 -3.17
CA SER A 77 -9.80 -1.46 -2.57
C SER A 77 -10.43 -0.57 -1.52
N SER A 78 -9.61 0.12 -0.73
CA SER A 78 -10.09 1.02 0.31
C SER A 78 -10.83 2.23 -0.26
N VAL A 79 -10.27 2.89 -1.29
CA VAL A 79 -10.96 4.02 -1.94
C VAL A 79 -12.19 3.58 -2.74
N ALA A 80 -12.16 2.38 -3.33
CA ALA A 80 -13.32 1.82 -4.00
C ALA A 80 -14.45 1.56 -3.01
N TRP A 81 -14.17 0.87 -1.90
CA TRP A 81 -15.10 0.58 -0.82
C TRP A 81 -15.77 1.85 -0.28
N GLU A 82 -14.99 2.89 0.01
CA GLU A 82 -15.53 4.16 0.50
C GLU A 82 -16.44 4.82 -0.55
N SER A 83 -16.05 4.83 -1.83
CA SER A 83 -16.79 5.48 -2.91
C SER A 83 -18.17 4.88 -3.20
N ILE A 84 -18.36 3.60 -2.85
CA ILE A 84 -19.64 2.89 -3.04
C ILE A 84 -20.41 2.75 -1.73
N GLY A 85 -20.18 3.62 -0.74
CA GLY A 85 -20.93 3.60 0.51
C GLY A 85 -20.61 2.39 1.39
N ARG A 86 -19.34 1.95 1.36
CA ARG A 86 -18.81 0.86 2.20
C ARG A 86 -19.42 -0.51 1.93
N ILE A 87 -19.87 -0.74 0.70
CA ILE A 87 -20.28 -2.07 0.23
C ILE A 87 -19.02 -2.90 -0.02
N PRO A 88 -18.95 -4.16 0.44
CA PRO A 88 -17.83 -5.04 0.12
C PRO A 88 -17.59 -5.13 -1.39
N CYS A 89 -16.33 -5.03 -1.81
CA CYS A 89 -15.92 -5.18 -3.19
C CYS A 89 -14.70 -6.10 -3.29
N VAL A 90 -14.49 -6.66 -4.48
CA VAL A 90 -13.36 -7.55 -4.79
C VAL A 90 -12.67 -7.09 -6.06
N THR A 91 -11.34 -7.20 -6.08
CA THR A 91 -10.55 -6.93 -7.28
C THR A 91 -10.81 -8.00 -8.33
N VAL A 92 -11.22 -7.59 -9.54
CA VAL A 92 -11.45 -8.52 -10.67
C VAL A 92 -10.31 -8.48 -11.68
N GLN A 93 -9.61 -7.35 -11.77
CA GLN A 93 -8.44 -7.16 -12.61
C GLN A 93 -7.59 -6.07 -11.98
N MET A 94 -6.27 -6.25 -12.01
CA MET A 94 -5.30 -5.23 -11.67
C MET A 94 -4.11 -5.32 -12.62
N ASP A 95 -3.77 -4.21 -13.24
CA ASP A 95 -2.58 -4.05 -14.07
C ASP A 95 -1.58 -3.15 -13.33
N THR A 96 -0.33 -3.59 -13.25
CA THR A 96 0.75 -2.86 -12.55
C THR A 96 1.95 -2.66 -13.45
N ARG A 97 2.55 -1.47 -13.39
CA ARG A 97 3.84 -1.16 -14.00
C ARG A 97 4.87 -0.91 -12.90
N PHE A 98 6.00 -1.61 -12.96
CA PHE A 98 7.12 -1.43 -12.05
C PHE A 98 8.19 -0.58 -12.74
N MET A 99 8.57 0.55 -12.15
CA MET A 99 9.53 1.50 -12.74
C MET A 99 10.90 1.40 -12.08
N SER A 100 10.96 1.08 -10.78
CA SER A 100 12.21 0.92 -10.03
C SER A 100 12.04 -0.08 -8.88
N ALA A 101 13.16 -0.58 -8.37
CA ALA A 101 13.18 -1.55 -7.27
C ALA A 101 13.16 -0.83 -5.92
N ALA A 102 12.34 -1.31 -4.99
CA ALA A 102 12.43 -0.95 -3.58
C ALA A 102 13.36 -1.89 -2.81
N ARG A 103 13.93 -1.39 -1.72
CA ARG A 103 14.92 -2.05 -0.88
C ARG A 103 14.44 -2.15 0.56
N GLU A 104 15.09 -3.02 1.31
CA GLU A 104 14.91 -3.15 2.75
C GLU A 104 15.06 -1.81 3.47
N HIS A 105 14.28 -1.63 4.54
CA HIS A 105 14.19 -0.43 5.38
C HIS A 105 13.56 0.81 4.73
N GLN A 106 13.21 0.76 3.44
CA GLN A 106 12.48 1.85 2.80
C GLN A 106 10.99 1.84 3.18
N PHE A 107 10.39 3.03 3.20
CA PHE A 107 8.95 3.18 3.40
C PHE A 107 8.21 3.19 2.06
N LEU A 108 7.41 2.18 1.84
CA LEU A 108 6.59 1.99 0.65
C LEU A 108 5.26 2.70 0.86
N MET A 109 5.08 3.90 0.30
CA MET A 109 3.86 4.69 0.46
C MET A 109 2.91 4.47 -0.71
N ALA A 110 1.73 3.92 -0.46
CA ALA A 110 0.66 3.71 -1.43
C ALA A 110 -0.44 4.77 -1.33
N THR A 111 -0.83 5.29 -2.49
CA THR A 111 -1.99 6.17 -2.64
C THR A 111 -2.85 5.69 -3.79
N ALA A 112 -4.16 5.95 -3.72
CA ALA A 112 -5.11 5.54 -4.74
C ALA A 112 -6.24 6.56 -4.88
N ARG A 113 -6.93 6.52 -6.02
CA ARG A 113 -8.12 7.32 -6.30
C ARG A 113 -9.10 6.55 -7.17
N VAL A 114 -10.38 6.88 -7.04
CA VAL A 114 -11.41 6.40 -7.97
C VAL A 114 -11.35 7.20 -9.26
N ALA A 115 -11.20 6.51 -10.38
CA ALA A 115 -11.28 7.10 -11.71
C ALA A 115 -12.74 7.17 -12.21
N ARG A 116 -13.53 6.12 -11.91
CA ARG A 116 -14.94 6.03 -12.27
C ARG A 116 -15.64 4.99 -11.39
N ALA A 117 -16.89 5.26 -11.01
CA ALA A 117 -17.75 4.27 -10.37
C ALA A 117 -19.04 4.05 -11.20
N THR A 118 -19.53 2.82 -11.21
CA THR A 118 -20.85 2.43 -11.72
C THR A 118 -21.64 1.74 -10.60
N SER A 119 -22.82 1.22 -10.91
CA SER A 119 -23.62 0.46 -9.93
C SER A 119 -22.97 -0.86 -9.50
N THR A 120 -22.03 -1.42 -10.28
CA THR A 120 -21.44 -2.74 -10.01
C THR A 120 -19.92 -2.78 -10.09
N LEU A 121 -19.27 -1.82 -10.75
CA LEU A 121 -17.83 -1.77 -10.95
C LEU A 121 -17.24 -0.42 -10.53
N VAL A 122 -16.07 -0.46 -9.91
CA VAL A 122 -15.28 0.71 -9.57
C VAL A 122 -13.91 0.60 -10.23
N PHE A 123 -13.54 1.62 -10.98
CA PHE A 123 -12.26 1.75 -11.66
C PHE A 123 -11.38 2.66 -10.81
N THR A 124 -10.20 2.18 -10.45
CA THR A 124 -9.25 2.88 -9.58
C THR A 124 -7.89 2.98 -10.24
N ASN A 125 -7.16 4.03 -9.87
CA ASN A 125 -5.75 4.17 -10.17
C ASN A 125 -4.99 4.37 -8.87
N GLY A 126 -3.79 3.83 -8.78
CA GLY A 126 -2.93 3.99 -7.62
C GLY A 126 -1.46 4.02 -7.99
N GLN A 127 -0.65 4.43 -7.03
CA GLN A 127 0.80 4.41 -7.13
C GLN A 127 1.43 4.04 -5.79
N ILE A 128 2.64 3.47 -5.86
CA ILE A 128 3.55 3.35 -4.73
C ILE A 128 4.75 4.25 -4.98
N SER A 129 5.13 5.00 -3.95
CA SER A 129 6.29 5.87 -3.95
C SER A 129 7.22 5.58 -2.78
N VAL A 130 8.50 5.84 -2.97
CA VAL A 130 9.55 5.81 -1.94
C VAL A 130 10.29 7.14 -2.01
N ASP A 131 10.44 7.83 -0.88
CA ASP A 131 11.11 9.14 -0.81
C ASP A 131 10.58 10.18 -1.84
N GLY A 132 9.29 10.08 -2.17
CA GLY A 132 8.62 10.95 -3.14
C GLY A 132 8.75 10.52 -4.61
N GLU A 133 9.55 9.50 -4.91
CA GLU A 133 9.68 8.95 -6.27
C GLU A 133 8.71 7.79 -6.50
N GLU A 134 7.98 7.81 -7.61
CA GLU A 134 7.07 6.71 -7.99
C GLU A 134 7.87 5.48 -8.44
N ILE A 135 7.62 4.35 -7.80
CA ILE A 135 8.26 3.06 -8.10
C ILE A 135 7.29 2.06 -8.76
N LEU A 136 5.99 2.23 -8.55
CA LEU A 136 4.93 1.43 -9.15
C LEU A 136 3.69 2.28 -9.43
N SER A 137 3.06 2.06 -10.58
CA SER A 137 1.71 2.55 -10.90
C SER A 137 0.78 1.38 -11.18
N ALA A 138 -0.50 1.56 -10.86
CA ALA A 138 -1.52 0.53 -10.99
C ALA A 138 -2.86 1.10 -11.48
N SER A 139 -3.58 0.29 -12.23
CA SER A 139 -4.99 0.47 -12.54
C SER A 139 -5.74 -0.80 -12.17
N ALA A 140 -6.89 -0.68 -11.50
CA ALA A 140 -7.67 -1.83 -11.09
C ALA A 140 -9.17 -1.63 -11.32
N VAL A 141 -9.84 -2.75 -11.55
CA VAL A 141 -11.30 -2.85 -11.59
C VAL A 141 -11.73 -3.67 -10.38
N LEU A 142 -12.65 -3.12 -9.61
CA LEU A 142 -13.25 -3.77 -8.45
C LEU A 142 -14.74 -3.96 -8.70
N LYS A 143 -15.26 -5.11 -8.26
CA LYS A 143 -16.68 -5.46 -8.36
C LYS A 143 -17.34 -5.39 -7.00
N ALA A 144 -18.43 -4.64 -6.90
CA ALA A 144 -19.28 -4.62 -5.71
C ALA A 144 -19.98 -5.98 -5.51
N LEU A 145 -20.01 -6.47 -4.28
CA LEU A 145 -20.66 -7.73 -3.90
C LEU A 145 -22.08 -7.57 -3.35
N GLY A 146 -22.55 -6.33 -3.21
CA GLY A 146 -23.90 -6.00 -2.75
C GLY A 146 -24.53 -4.90 -3.59
N LYS A 147 -25.81 -4.62 -3.34
CA LYS A 147 -26.49 -3.46 -3.95
C LYS A 147 -26.17 -2.20 -3.14
N PRO A 148 -25.87 -1.07 -3.79
CA PRO A 148 -25.87 0.22 -3.11
C PRO A 148 -27.24 0.50 -2.50
N SER A 149 -27.23 0.84 -1.21
CA SER A 149 -28.39 1.31 -0.45
C SER A 149 -28.94 2.60 -1.05
#